data_AF-A0A7G9S551-F1
#
_entry.id   AF-A0A7G9S551-F1
#
_cell.length_a   1.000
_cell.length_b   1.000
_cell.length_c   1.000
_cell.angle_alpha   90.00
_cell.angle_beta   90.00
_cell.angle_gamma   90.00
#
_symmetry.space_group_name_H-M   'P 1'
#
loop_
_entity.id
_entity.type
_entity.pdbx_description
1 polymer ?
#
loop_
_entity_poly.entity_id
_entity_poly.type
_entity_poly.pdbx_seq_one_letter_code
_entity_poly.pdbx_strand_id
1 'polypeptide(L)'
;MSVSLVVGEAGSGGAIAFAHTDTLYMLEGSIFPVIGPEAGAAVIYRDSERAADFAEAIRPLPSQLYEYGFVDAVLPENPHDVRSAITAALHPDRIGNRNTRPDRAVQAASTHA
;
A
#
# COMPACT_ATOMS: atom_id res chain seq x y z
N MET A 1 -13.20 -6.95 13.00
CA MET A 1 -12.83 -5.90 12.04
C MET A 1 -11.46 -5.36 12.42
N SER A 2 -10.48 -5.44 11.51
CA SER A 2 -9.14 -4.87 11.69
C SER A 2 -8.90 -3.77 10.67
N VAL A 3 -8.21 -2.71 11.08
CA VAL A 3 -7.89 -1.56 10.23
C VAL A 3 -6.40 -1.29 10.35
N SER A 4 -5.72 -1.13 9.22
CA SER A 4 -4.34 -0.68 9.17
C SER A 4 -4.27 0.62 8.36
N LEU A 5 -3.48 1.57 8.84
CA LEU A 5 -3.22 2.84 8.17
C LEU A 5 -1.72 3.00 8.02
N VAL A 6 -1.27 3.20 6.78
CA VAL A 6 0.12 3.60 6.50
C VAL A 6 0.20 5.11 6.56
N VAL A 7 1.00 5.62 7.50
CA VAL A 7 1.16 7.07 7.74
C VAL A 7 2.46 7.66 7.19
N GLY A 8 3.40 6.81 6.78
CA GLY A 8 4.73 7.21 6.29
C GLY A 8 5.29 6.08 5.43
N GLU A 9 6.37 5.44 5.85
CA GLU A 9 6.92 4.31 5.11
C GLU A 9 6.45 2.97 5.69
N ALA A 10 5.96 2.09 4.80
CA ALA A 10 5.60 0.71 5.08
C ALA A 10 6.49 -0.24 4.28
N GLY A 11 7.69 -0.50 4.80
CA GLY A 11 8.69 -1.32 4.13
C GLY A 11 8.53 -2.84 4.34
N SER A 12 8.60 -3.58 3.23
CA SER A 12 8.92 -5.01 3.18
C SER A 12 8.00 -5.94 4.00
N GLY A 13 8.52 -7.08 4.45
CA GLY A 13 7.78 -8.12 5.18
C GLY A 13 7.20 -7.64 6.51
N GLY A 14 7.87 -6.69 7.18
CA GLY A 14 7.37 -6.09 8.41
C GLY A 14 6.06 -5.34 8.20
N ALA A 15 5.96 -4.57 7.11
CA ALA A 15 4.73 -3.90 6.74
C ALA A 15 3.64 -4.86 6.27
N ILE A 16 4.00 -5.87 5.47
CA ILE A 16 3.06 -6.90 4.98
C ILE A 16 2.36 -7.64 6.13
N ALA A 17 3.09 -7.91 7.22
CA ALA A 17 2.52 -8.55 8.41
C ALA A 17 1.32 -7.79 8.99
N PHE A 18 1.27 -6.46 8.83
CA PHE A 18 0.15 -5.61 9.24
C PHE A 18 -0.81 -5.27 8.10
N ALA A 19 -0.43 -5.47 6.84
CA ALA A 19 -1.26 -5.20 5.67
C ALA A 19 -2.35 -6.25 5.45
N HIS A 20 -2.21 -7.46 6.02
CA HIS A 20 -3.24 -8.50 6.00
C HIS A 20 -4.38 -8.20 7.00
N THR A 21 -5.20 -7.22 6.65
CA THR A 21 -6.23 -6.62 7.51
C THR A 21 -7.55 -6.44 6.74
N ASP A 22 -8.68 -6.28 7.44
CA ASP A 22 -9.99 -6.09 6.80
C ASP A 22 -10.13 -4.76 6.06
N THR A 23 -9.36 -3.74 6.44
CA THR A 23 -9.29 -2.46 5.74
C THR A 23 -7.89 -1.89 5.81
N LEU A 24 -7.28 -1.64 4.65
CA LEU A 24 -5.97 -1.02 4.54
C LEU A 24 -6.13 0.36 3.89
N TYR A 25 -5.70 1.38 4.61
CA TYR A 25 -5.62 2.74 4.15
C TYR A 25 -4.17 3.18 4.02
N MET A 26 -3.92 4.14 3.14
CA MET A 26 -2.63 4.82 3.01
C MET A 26 -2.87 6.33 2.98
N LEU A 27 -2.00 7.10 3.63
CA LEU A 27 -1.98 8.56 3.46
C LEU A 27 -1.35 8.94 2.12
N GLU A 28 -1.74 10.08 1.55
CA GLU A 28 -1.23 10.57 0.26
C GLU A 28 0.30 10.70 0.19
N GLY A 29 0.96 11.13 1.27
CA GLY A 29 2.42 11.23 1.35
C GLY A 29 3.14 9.95 1.80
N SER A 30 2.42 8.84 1.96
CA SER A 30 2.99 7.57 2.41
C SER A 30 3.51 6.70 1.26
N ILE A 31 4.34 5.69 1.55
CA ILE A 31 4.87 4.75 0.56
C ILE A 31 4.86 3.32 1.09
N PHE A 32 4.71 2.34 0.20
CA PHE A 32 4.78 0.91 0.54
C PHE A 32 5.77 0.16 -0.37
N PRO A 33 7.09 0.34 -0.18
CA PRO A 33 8.09 -0.37 -0.96
C PRO A 33 8.39 -1.78 -0.39
N VAL A 34 8.65 -2.77 -1.24
CA VAL A 34 9.13 -4.10 -0.80
C VAL A 34 10.61 -4.07 -0.36
N ILE A 35 11.37 -3.16 -0.95
CA ILE A 35 12.80 -2.91 -0.71
C ILE A 35 13.08 -1.42 -0.95
N GLY A 36 14.01 -0.83 -0.20
CA GLY A 36 14.47 0.54 -0.43
C GLY A 36 14.97 0.74 -1.87
N PRO A 37 14.66 1.87 -2.53
CA PRO A 37 14.99 2.09 -3.95
C PRO A 37 16.45 1.89 -4.31
N GLU A 38 17.38 2.37 -3.48
CA GLU A 38 18.82 2.28 -3.67
C GLU A 38 19.29 0.83 -3.61
N ALA A 39 18.78 0.07 -2.64
CA ALA A 39 19.09 -1.34 -2.49
C ALA A 39 18.51 -2.18 -3.63
N GLY A 40 17.29 -1.87 -4.07
CA GLY A 40 16.65 -2.51 -5.23
C GLY A 40 17.42 -2.26 -6.52
N ALA A 41 17.81 -1.00 -6.77
CA ALA A 41 18.61 -0.62 -7.93
C ALA A 41 20.00 -1.29 -7.94
N ALA A 42 20.68 -1.35 -6.79
CA ALA A 42 21.94 -2.06 -6.67
C ALA A 42 21.83 -3.56 -6.99
N VAL A 43 20.72 -4.21 -6.65
CA VAL A 43 20.50 -5.63 -6.92
C VAL A 43 20.11 -5.88 -8.38
N ILE A 44 19.14 -5.13 -8.91
CA ILE A 44 18.56 -5.37 -10.24
C ILE A 44 19.41 -4.76 -11.36
N TYR A 45 19.89 -3.53 -11.16
CA TYR A 45 20.65 -2.78 -12.16
C TYR A 45 22.16 -2.83 -11.95
N ARG A 46 22.63 -3.36 -10.81
CA ARG A 46 24.04 -3.28 -10.38
C ARG A 46 24.55 -1.84 -10.26
N ASP A 47 23.62 -0.92 -10.00
CA ASP A 47 23.88 0.52 -9.92
C ASP A 47 22.88 1.17 -8.97
N SER A 48 23.36 1.66 -7.82
CA SER A 48 22.51 2.33 -6.83
C SER A 48 22.04 3.72 -7.27
N GLU A 49 22.71 4.35 -8.23
CA GLU A 49 22.31 5.67 -8.75
C GLU A 49 21.00 5.59 -9.53
N ARG A 50 20.61 4.40 -9.97
CA ARG A 50 19.33 4.11 -10.65
C ARG A 50 18.16 3.89 -9.69
N ALA A 51 18.24 4.42 -8.47
CA ALA A 51 17.18 4.35 -7.46
C ALA A 51 15.84 4.92 -7.97
N ALA A 52 15.87 6.03 -8.70
CA ALA A 52 14.67 6.66 -9.27
C ALA A 52 13.96 5.73 -10.28
N ASP A 53 14.72 5.15 -11.22
CA ASP A 53 14.20 4.18 -12.19
C ASP A 53 13.56 2.96 -11.49
N PHE A 54 14.19 2.48 -10.42
CA PHE A 54 13.66 1.36 -9.65
C PHE A 54 12.37 1.74 -8.91
N ALA A 55 12.35 2.91 -8.26
CA ALA A 55 11.16 3.41 -7.58
C ALA A 55 9.98 3.60 -8.54
N GLU A 56 10.23 4.10 -9.75
CA GLU A 56 9.21 4.22 -10.79
C GLU A 56 8.68 2.85 -11.21
N ALA A 57 9.57 1.87 -11.40
CA ALA A 57 9.21 0.52 -11.83
C ALA A 57 8.36 -0.24 -10.79
N ILE A 58 8.66 -0.11 -9.49
CA ILE A 58 7.93 -0.85 -8.44
C ILE A 58 6.61 -0.20 -8.03
N ARG A 59 6.35 1.05 -8.46
CA ARG A 59 5.11 1.79 -8.21
C ARG A 59 4.61 1.76 -6.74
N PRO A 60 5.39 2.29 -5.78
CA PRO A 60 5.11 2.14 -4.34
C PRO A 60 4.12 3.17 -3.79
N LEU A 61 3.60 4.07 -4.65
CA LEU A 61 2.77 5.20 -4.21
C LEU A 61 1.32 4.78 -3.92
N PRO A 62 0.62 5.47 -3.00
CA PRO A 62 -0.73 5.12 -2.57
C PRO A 62 -1.72 5.05 -3.73
N SER A 63 -1.65 6.00 -4.66
CA SER A 63 -2.54 6.06 -5.83
C SER A 63 -2.37 4.85 -6.77
N GLN A 64 -1.13 4.39 -6.94
CA GLN A 64 -0.80 3.25 -7.78
C GLN A 64 -1.26 1.94 -7.13
N LEU A 65 -1.03 1.81 -5.82
CA LEU A 65 -1.47 0.63 -5.07
C LEU A 65 -2.99 0.58 -4.91
N TYR A 66 -3.67 1.72 -4.91
CA TYR A 66 -5.12 1.81 -5.00
C TYR A 66 -5.64 1.37 -6.37
N GLU A 67 -5.00 1.79 -7.46
CA GLU A 67 -5.32 1.34 -8.83
C GLU A 67 -5.18 -0.19 -8.96
N TYR A 68 -4.17 -0.78 -8.33
CA TYR A 68 -4.03 -2.23 -8.25
C TYR A 68 -5.02 -2.90 -7.30
N GLY A 69 -5.79 -2.16 -6.50
CA GLY A 69 -6.68 -2.74 -5.49
C GLY A 69 -5.94 -3.38 -4.31
N PHE A 70 -4.65 -3.06 -4.12
CA PHE A 70 -3.86 -3.44 -2.95
C PHE A 70 -4.20 -2.56 -1.72
N VAL A 71 -4.80 -1.40 -1.91
CA VAL A 71 -5.24 -0.48 -0.85
C VAL A 71 -6.74 -0.23 -1.02
N ASP A 72 -7.49 -0.17 0.10
CA ASP A 72 -8.94 0.05 0.03
C ASP A 72 -9.31 1.53 -0.14
N ALA A 73 -8.48 2.47 0.35
CA ALA A 73 -8.58 3.89 0.06
C ALA A 73 -7.26 4.64 0.33
N VAL A 74 -7.05 5.72 -0.43
CA VAL A 74 -6.04 6.74 -0.13
C VAL A 74 -6.72 7.87 0.62
N LEU A 75 -6.15 8.27 1.75
CA LEU A 75 -6.71 9.30 2.63
C LEU A 75 -5.85 10.56 2.60
N PRO A 76 -6.47 11.76 2.66
CA PRO A 76 -5.73 12.99 2.87
C PRO A 76 -5.13 13.04 4.28
N GLU A 77 -4.09 13.84 4.47
CA GLU A 77 -3.33 13.89 5.73
C GLU A 77 -3.99 14.70 6.85
N ASN A 78 -5.24 15.14 6.67
CA ASN A 78 -5.93 15.88 7.72
C ASN A 78 -6.54 14.92 8.77
N PRO A 79 -6.38 15.19 10.09
CA PRO A 79 -6.87 14.30 11.14
C PRO A 79 -8.38 14.05 11.14
N HIS A 80 -9.16 14.98 10.59
CA HIS A 80 -10.62 14.85 10.55
C HIS A 80 -11.04 13.69 9.64
N ASP A 81 -10.55 13.68 8.40
CA ASP A 81 -10.87 12.66 7.42
C ASP A 81 -10.30 11.30 7.80
N VAL A 82 -9.08 11.25 8.32
CA VAL A 82 -8.48 10.02 8.84
C VAL A 82 -9.34 9.40 9.94
N ARG A 83 -9.75 10.22 10.93
CA ARG A 83 -10.62 9.74 12.01
C ARG A 83 -11.95 9.24 11.48
N SER A 84 -12.58 9.99 10.57
CA SER A 84 -13.85 9.62 9.96
C SER A 84 -13.76 8.26 9.26
N ALA A 85 -12.72 8.07 8.44
CA ALA A 85 -12.48 6.84 7.69
C ALA A 85 -12.22 5.63 8.59
N ILE A 86 -11.45 5.80 9.68
CA ILE A 86 -11.19 4.74 10.65
C ILE A 86 -12.47 4.38 11.41
N THR A 87 -13.23 5.37 11.89
CA THR A 87 -14.49 5.12 12.60
C THR A 87 -15.50 4.40 11.71
N ALA A 88 -15.64 4.80 10.45
CA ALA A 88 -16.49 4.11 9.48
C ALA A 88 -16.01 2.68 9.21
N ALA A 89 -14.70 2.45 9.17
CA ALA A 89 -14.14 1.12 8.96
C ALA A 89 -14.37 0.17 10.15
N LEU A 90 -14.47 0.68 11.37
CA LEU A 90 -14.71 -0.12 12.58
C LEU A 90 -16.19 -0.43 12.83
N HIS A 91 -17.10 -0.07 11.91
CA HIS A 91 -18.53 -0.33 12.08
C HIS A 91 -18.83 -1.85 12.20
N PRO A 92 -19.62 -2.29 13.19
CA PRO A 92 -19.82 -3.71 13.48
C PRO A 92 -20.49 -4.50 12.36
N ASP A 93 -21.30 -3.85 11.52
CA ASP A 93 -22.00 -4.49 10.41
C ASP A 93 -21.13 -4.73 9.17
N ARG A 94 -19.87 -4.29 9.19
CA ARG A 94 -18.98 -4.38 8.03
C ARG A 94 -18.24 -5.73 8.04
N ILE A 95 -18.50 -6.56 7.02
CA ILE A 95 -17.77 -7.81 6.81
C ILE A 95 -16.39 -7.49 6.22
N GLY A 96 -15.34 -8.01 6.85
CA GLY A 96 -13.97 -7.79 6.43
C GLY A 96 -13.62 -8.48 5.10
N ASN A 97 -12.74 -7.87 4.31
CA ASN A 97 -12.38 -8.32 2.97
C ASN A 97 -10.93 -8.84 2.85
N ARG A 98 -10.25 -9.09 3.98
CA ARG A 98 -8.79 -9.31 4.07
C ARG A 98 -8.22 -10.34 3.10
N ASN A 99 -8.99 -11.37 2.76
CA ASN A 99 -8.57 -12.46 1.88
C ASN A 99 -8.72 -12.15 0.39
N THR A 100 -9.58 -11.19 0.04
CA THR A 100 -9.90 -10.88 -1.37
C THR A 100 -8.98 -9.82 -1.98
N ARG A 101 -8.18 -9.13 -1.15
CA ARG A 101 -7.31 -8.06 -1.59
C ARG A 101 -6.09 -8.57 -2.39
N PRO A 102 -5.39 -9.63 -1.97
CA PRO A 102 -4.33 -10.23 -2.78
C PRO A 102 -4.82 -10.66 -4.16
N ASP A 103 -6.01 -11.27 -4.22
CA ASP A 103 -6.60 -11.72 -5.48
C ASP A 103 -6.87 -10.55 -6.44
N ARG A 104 -7.44 -9.45 -5.93
CA ARG A 104 -7.67 -8.22 -6.70
C ARG A 104 -6.36 -7.60 -7.22
N ALA A 105 -5.33 -7.56 -6.36
CA ALA A 105 -4.02 -7.05 -6.73
C ALA A 105 -3.36 -7.87 -7.85
N VAL A 106 -3.42 -9.19 -7.75
CA VAL A 106 -2.89 -10.09 -8.78
C VAL A 106 -3.65 -9.93 -10.10
N GLN A 107 -4.98 -9.84 -10.04
CA GLN A 107 -5.82 -9.62 -11.24
C GLN A 107 -5.49 -8.29 -11.91
N ALA A 108 -5.44 -7.20 -11.15
CA ALA A 108 -5.16 -5.86 -11.68
C ALA A 108 -3.76 -5.75 -12.29
N ALA A 109 -2.75 -6.38 -11.68
CA ALA A 109 -1.40 -6.43 -12.22
C ALA A 109 -1.33 -7.22 -13.54
N SER A 110 -2.13 -8.30 -13.67
CA SER A 110 -2.15 -9.14 -14.88
C SER A 110 -2.81 -8.46 -16.08
N THR A 111 -3.69 -7.47 -15.86
CA THR A 111 -4.33 -6.69 -16.94
C THR A 111 -3.50 -5.51 -17.45
N HIS A 112 -2.40 -5.15 -16.76
CA HIS A 112 -1.51 -4.04 -17.13
C HIS A 112 -0.13 -4.51 -17.63
N ALA A 113 0.04 -5.82 -17.88
CA ALA A 113 1.24 -6.44 -18.45
C ALA A 113 1.06 -6.72 -19.95
#